data_AF-A0A497BUG5-F1
#
_entry.id   AF-A0A497BUG5-F1
#
_cell.length_a   1.000
_cell.length_b   1.000
_cell.length_c   1.000
_cell.angle_alpha   90.00
_cell.angle_beta   90.00
_cell.angle_gamma   90.00
#
_symmetry.space_group_name_H-M   'P 1'
#
loop_
_entity.id
_entity.type
_entity.pdbx_description
1 polymer ?
#
loop_
_entity_poly.entity_id
_entity_poly.type
_entity_poly.pdbx_seq_one_letter_code
_entity_poly.pdbx_strand_id
1 'polypeptide(L)' 'MIRAAIVGASGYAGGELLRLLLAHPKVEVTQVTSETYAKQYA' A
#
# COMPACT_ATOMS: atom_id res chain seq x y z
N MET A 1 -3.05 -1.91 17.19
CA MET A 1 -3.27 -1.72 15.75
C MET A 1 -1.90 -1.53 15.11
N ILE A 2 -1.58 -2.28 14.06
CA ILE A 2 -0.28 -2.23 13.37
C ILE A 2 -0.39 -1.20 12.25
N ARG A 3 0.56 -0.27 12.17
CA ARG A 3 0.64 0.73 11.11
C ARG A 3 1.60 0.22 10.04
N ALA A 4 1.15 0.16 8.80
CA ALA A 4 1.94 -0.37 7.69
C ALA A 4 2.13 0.69 6.59
N ALA A 5 3.29 0.64 5.94
CA ALA A 5 3.57 1.35 4.70
C ALA A 5 3.98 0.32 3.63
N ILE A 6 3.53 0.51 2.39
CA ILE A 6 3.81 -0.40 1.28
C ILE A 6 4.68 0.32 0.25
N VAL A 7 5.90 -0.17 0.04
CA VAL A 7 6.81 0.30 -1.02
C VAL A 7 6.62 -0.59 -2.26
N GLY A 8 6.39 0.02 -3.42
CA GLY A 8 6.14 -0.72 -4.66
C GLY A 8 4.69 -1.21 -4.78
N ALA A 9 3.71 -0.46 -4.25
CA ALA A 9 2.30 -0.85 -4.24
C ALA A 9 1.68 -0.97 -5.64
N SER A 10 2.31 -0.42 -6.68
CA SER A 10 1.86 -0.55 -8.07
C SER A 10 2.19 -1.89 -8.72
N GLY A 11 3.06 -2.71 -8.12
CA GLY A 11 3.35 -4.07 -8.60
C GLY A 11 2.29 -5.06 -8.16
N TYR A 12 2.20 -6.22 -8.80
CA TYR A 12 1.17 -7.24 -8.48
C TYR A 12 1.18 -7.67 -7.02
N ALA A 13 2.37 -7.95 -6.46
CA ALA A 13 2.50 -8.33 -5.06
C ALA A 13 2.12 -7.17 -4.11
N GLY A 14 2.53 -5.94 -4.44
CA GLY A 14 2.20 -4.76 -3.65
C GLY A 14 0.71 -4.43 -3.67
N GLY A 15 0.05 -4.58 -4.82
CA GLY A 15 -1.39 -4.41 -4.98
C GLY A 15 -2.20 -5.46 -4.23
N GLU A 16 -1.80 -6.74 -4.30
CA GLU A 16 -2.48 -7.79 -3.52
C GLU A 16 -2.25 -7.64 -2.02
N LEU A 17 -1.05 -7.24 -1.60
CA LEU A 17 -0.79 -6.90 -0.21
C LEU A 17 -1.69 -5.75 0.25
N LEU A 18 -1.81 -4.68 -0.55
CA LEU A 18 -2.72 -3.58 -0.26
C LEU A 18 -4.18 -4.07 -0.15
N ARG A 19 -4.65 -4.89 -1.09
CA ARG A 19 -6.02 -5.46 -1.09
C ARG A 19 -6.31 -6.23 0.20
N LEU A 20 -5.37 -7.06 0.65
CA LEU A 20 -5.53 -7.85 1.88
C LEU A 20 -5.49 -6.97 3.13
N LEU A 21 -4.54 -6.03 3.21
CA LEU A 21 -4.36 -5.19 4.40
C LEU A 21 -5.50 -4.17 4.59
N LEU A 22 -6.12 -3.69 3.50
CA LEU A 22 -7.31 -2.83 3.58
C LEU A 22 -8.51 -3.52 4.23
N ALA A 23 -8.59 -4.85 4.15
CA ALA A 23 -9.65 -5.64 4.79
C ALA A 23 -9.25 -6.16 6.18
N HIS A 24 -8.02 -5.92 6.65
CA HIS A 24 -7.51 -6.55 7.85
C HIS A 24 -7.83 -5.73 9.12
N PRO A 25 -8.58 -6.28 10.10
CA PRO A 25 -9.17 -5.49 11.20
C PRO A 25 -8.15 -4.92 12.19
N LYS A 26 -6.89 -5.37 12.14
CA LYS A 26 -5.83 -4.93 13.06
C LYS A 26 -4.72 -4.13 12.37
N VAL A 27 -4.85 -3.84 11.07
CA VAL A 27 -3.84 -3.10 10.30
C VAL A 27 -4.45 -1.81 9.75
N GLU A 28 -3.68 -0.73 9.85
CA GLU A 28 -3.96 0.53 9.19
C GLU A 28 -2.86 0.76 8.14
N VAL A 29 -3.24 0.88 6.87
CA VAL A 29 -2.31 1.26 5.80
C VAL A 29 -2.17 2.77 5.81
N THR A 30 -0.99 3.25 6.19
CA THR A 30 -0.71 4.68 6.42
C THR A 30 -0.08 5.36 5.21
N GLN A 31 0.57 4.58 4.33
CA GLN A 31 1.21 5.09 3.13
C GLN A 31 1.39 3.98 2.10
N VAL A 32 1.28 4.33 0.82
CA VAL A 32 1.67 3.49 -0.31
C VAL A 32 2.55 4.32 -1.23
N THR A 33 3.60 3.71 -1.79
CA THR A 33 4.50 4.39 -2.75
C THR A 33 4.75 3.53 -3.97
N SER A 34 5.12 4.19 -5.06
CA SER A 34 5.61 3.60 -6.30
C SER A 34 6.58 4.57 -6.94
N GLU A 35 7.70 4.06 -7.47
CA GLU A 35 8.64 4.90 -8.24
C GLU A 35 8.05 5.28 -9.61
N THR A 36 7.44 4.31 -10.30
CA THR A 36 6.86 4.51 -11.65
C THR A 36 5.71 5.52 -11.65
N TYR A 37 4.90 5.54 -10.58
CA TYR A 37 3.71 6.38 -10.47
C TYR A 37 3.90 7.53 -9.45
N ALA A 38 5.15 7.80 -9.05
CA ALA A 38 5.45 8.88 -8.12
C ALA A 38 4.92 10.22 -8.67
N LYS A 39 4.19 10.97 -7.83
CA LYS A 39 3.62 12.30 -8.13
C LYS A 39 2.59 12.35 -9.26
N GLN A 40 2.11 11.21 -9.76
CA GLN A 40 1.10 11.19 -10.82
C GLN A 40 -0.26 11.77 -10.38
N TYR A 41 -0.51 11.84 -9.07
CA TYR A 41 -1.73 12.37 -8.47
C TYR A 41 -1.43 13.35 -7.32
N ALA A 42 -0.24 13.97 -7.34
CA ALA A 42 0.16 14.99 -6.35
C ALA A 42 -0.53 16.33 -6.61
#